data_AF-A0A7X3XKA9-F1
#
_entry.id   AF-A0A7X3XKA9-F1
#
_cell.length_a   1.000
_cell.length_b   1.000
_cell.length_c   1.000
_cell.angle_alpha   90.00
_cell.angle_beta   90.00
_cell.angle_gamma   90.00
#
_symmetry.space_group_name_H-M   'P 1'
#
loop_
_entity.id
_entity.type
_entity.pdbx_description
1 polymer ?
#
loop_
_entity_poly.entity_id
_entity_poly.type
_entity_poly.pdbx_seq_one_letter_code
_entity_poly.pdbx_strand_id
1 'polypeptide(L)' 'VPPHQTSQTCSACCQRSPIKLKLSERVFHCKCCGLKLDRDHNAALNILYRAACALRGEVWDAILCEARNPLLQQACWG' A
#
# COMPACT_ATOMS: atom_id res chain seq x y z
N VAL A 1 -16.08 1.29 -0.23
CA VAL A 1 -14.67 1.72 -0.18
C VAL A 1 -14.35 2.55 -1.42
N PRO A 2 -13.85 3.80 -1.29
CA PRO A 2 -13.41 4.60 -2.44
C PRO A 2 -12.13 4.03 -3.09
N PRO A 3 -12.09 3.83 -4.42
CA PRO A 3 -10.97 3.13 -5.09
C PRO A 3 -9.79 4.04 -5.49
N HIS A 4 -9.89 5.35 -5.27
CA HIS A 4 -8.90 6.30 -5.74
C HIS A 4 -7.49 5.98 -5.18
N GLN A 5 -6.48 6.14 -6.02
CA GLN A 5 -5.05 6.00 -5.69
C GLN A 5 -4.58 4.58 -5.29
N THR A 6 -5.46 3.58 -5.33
CA THR A 6 -5.14 2.18 -4.96
C THR A 6 -4.04 1.56 -5.83
N SER A 7 -3.88 1.94 -7.09
CA SER A 7 -2.79 1.47 -7.94
C SER A 7 -1.42 2.09 -7.63
N GLN A 8 -1.38 3.15 -6.82
CA GLN A 8 -0.14 3.87 -6.45
C GLN A 8 0.25 3.68 -4.98
N THR A 9 -0.61 3.10 -4.16
CA THR A 9 -0.33 2.84 -2.74
C THR A 9 0.24 1.44 -2.57
N CYS A 10 1.26 1.27 -1.74
CA CYS A 10 1.82 -0.04 -1.42
C CYS A 10 0.88 -0.82 -0.49
N SER A 11 0.51 -2.04 -0.85
CA SER A 11 -0.35 -2.89 -0.03
C SER A 11 0.31 -3.46 1.23
N ALA A 12 1.64 -3.37 1.37
CA ALA A 12 2.35 -3.85 2.55
C ALA A 12 2.61 -2.76 3.60
N CYS A 13 3.08 -1.57 3.16
CA CYS A 13 3.49 -0.50 4.07
C CYS A 13 2.65 0.77 3.95
N CYS A 14 1.65 0.78 3.06
CA CYS A 14 0.65 1.85 2.98
C CYS A 14 1.22 3.19 2.49
N GLN A 15 2.51 3.23 2.15
CA GLN A 15 3.19 4.36 1.51
C GLN A 15 2.84 4.45 0.04
N ARG A 16 2.66 5.70 -0.43
CA ARG A 16 2.35 5.98 -1.82
C ARG A 16 3.64 6.08 -2.63
N SER A 17 3.62 5.55 -3.85
CA SER A 17 4.70 5.77 -4.81
C SER A 17 4.87 7.29 -5.04
N PRO A 18 6.09 7.83 -4.88
CA PRO A 18 6.35 9.24 -5.17
C PRO A 18 6.27 9.53 -6.67
N ILE A 19 6.43 8.49 -7.50
CA ILE A 19 6.33 8.58 -8.96
C ILE A 19 4.96 8.08 -9.39
N LYS A 20 4.27 8.87 -10.21
CA LYS A 20 3.01 8.46 -10.82
C LYS A 20 3.26 7.34 -11.84
N LEU A 21 2.67 6.17 -11.57
CA LEU A 21 2.73 5.02 -12.47
C LEU A 21 1.93 5.29 -13.75
N LYS A 22 2.56 4.99 -14.90
CA LYS A 22 1.92 4.95 -16.21
C LYS A 22 1.06 3.70 -16.34
N LEU A 23 0.06 3.75 -17.22
CA LEU A 23 -0.82 2.59 -17.47
C LEU A 23 -0.04 1.37 -18.02
N SER A 24 1.04 1.61 -18.76
CA SER A 24 1.94 0.57 -19.26
C SER A 24 2.80 -0.09 -18.18
N GLU A 25 2.95 0.52 -17.01
CA GLU A 25 3.69 -0.07 -15.88
C GLU A 25 2.80 -1.10 -15.20
N ARG A 26 3.10 -2.39 -15.45
CA ARG A 26 2.35 -3.53 -14.92
C ARG A 26 2.84 -4.02 -13.57
N VAL A 27 4.06 -3.65 -13.18
CA VAL A 27 4.64 -4.02 -11.89
C VAL A 27 4.66 -2.81 -10.98
N PHE A 28 4.07 -2.94 -9.80
CA PHE A 28 4.24 -2.00 -8.70
C PHE A 28 5.52 -2.34 -7.94
N HIS A 29 6.40 -1.36 -7.75
CA HIS A 29 7.61 -1.50 -6.93
C HIS A 29 7.63 -0.43 -5.85
N CYS A 30 7.46 -0.85 -4.59
CA CYS A 30 7.57 0.03 -3.44
C CYS A 30 9.02 0.38 -3.17
N LYS A 31 9.35 1.68 -3.21
CA LYS A 31 10.69 2.18 -2.85
C LYS A 31 10.97 2.21 -1.35
N CYS A 32 9.92 2.01 -0.55
CA CYS A 32 9.97 2.05 0.91
C CYS A 32 10.31 0.67 1.48
N CYS A 33 9.42 -0.30 1.32
CA CYS A 33 9.60 -1.65 1.88
C CYS A 33 10.11 -2.70 0.88
N GLY A 34 10.39 -2.31 -0.37
CA GLY A 34 10.92 -3.22 -1.40
C GLY A 34 9.90 -4.15 -2.06
N LEU A 35 8.61 -4.09 -1.68
CA LEU A 35 7.54 -4.91 -2.26
C LEU A 35 7.50 -4.78 -3.79
N LYS A 36 7.45 -5.92 -4.50
CA LYS A 36 7.28 -5.99 -5.96
C LYS A 36 6.18 -6.99 -6.32
N LEU A 37 5.13 -6.54 -7.00
CA LEU A 37 4.07 -7.40 -7.53
C LEU A 37 3.36 -6.74 -8.72
N ASP A 38 2.42 -7.47 -9.34
CA ASP A 38 1.53 -6.87 -10.33
C ASP A 38 0.73 -5.70 -9.72
N ARG A 39 0.65 -4.59 -10.47
CA ARG A 39 0.03 -3.34 -10.04
C ARG A 39 -1.45 -3.49 -9.73
N ASP A 40 -2.17 -4.28 -10.53
CA ASP A 40 -3.61 -4.46 -10.38
C ASP A 40 -3.89 -5.42 -9.21
N HIS A 41 -3.01 -6.43 -8.99
CA HIS A 41 -3.04 -7.24 -7.77
C HIS A 41 -2.77 -6.40 -6.50
N ASN A 42 -1.80 -5.49 -6.53
CA ASN A 42 -1.54 -4.53 -5.44
C ASN A 42 -2.76 -3.64 -5.16
N ALA A 43 -3.41 -3.13 -6.22
CA ALA A 43 -4.62 -2.33 -6.08
C ALA A 43 -5.77 -3.12 -5.44
N ALA A 44 -5.96 -4.39 -5.83
CA ALA A 44 -6.97 -5.27 -5.25
C ALA A 44 -6.74 -5.50 -3.74
N LEU A 45 -5.49 -5.74 -3.33
CA LEU A 45 -5.11 -5.87 -1.92
C LEU A 45 -5.43 -4.58 -1.14
N ASN A 46 -5.14 -3.41 -1.70
CA ASN A 46 -5.48 -2.13 -1.07
C ASN A 46 -6.99 -1.98 -0.85
N ILE A 47 -7.82 -2.39 -1.80
CA ILE A 47 -9.28 -2.35 -1.66
C ILE A 47 -9.73 -3.30 -0.55
N LEU A 48 -9.18 -4.52 -0.52
CA LEU A 48 -9.47 -5.52 0.51
C LEU A 48 -9.14 -5.01 1.91
N TYR A 49 -7.92 -4.48 2.12
CA TYR A 49 -7.50 -3.99 3.43
C TYR A 49 -8.26 -2.76 3.88
N ARG A 50 -8.57 -1.82 2.97
CA ARG A 50 -9.44 -0.68 3.26
C ARG A 50 -10.85 -1.14 3.66
N ALA A 51 -11.40 -2.14 3.00
CA ALA A 51 -12.71 -2.71 3.36
C ALA A 51 -12.67 -3.36 4.75
N ALA A 52 -11.66 -4.18 5.02
CA ALA A 52 -11.50 -4.85 6.31
C ALA A 52 -11.31 -3.85 7.47
N CYS A 53 -10.53 -2.78 7.27
CA CYS A 53 -10.37 -1.73 8.28
C CYS A 53 -11.68 -0.95 8.49
N ALA A 54 -12.38 -0.59 7.43
CA ALA A 54 -13.68 0.09 7.54
C ALA A 54 -14.71 -0.73 8.34
N LEU A 55 -14.74 -2.06 8.16
CA LEU A 55 -15.60 -2.95 8.94
C LEU A 55 -15.25 -3.00 10.44
N ARG A 56 -13.99 -2.71 10.79
CA ARG A 56 -13.50 -2.66 12.19
C ARG A 56 -13.54 -1.25 12.81
N GLY A 57 -13.98 -0.24 12.06
CA GLY A 57 -13.88 1.16 12.49
C GLY A 57 -12.44 1.68 12.51
N GLU A 58 -11.53 1.05 11.77
CA GLU A 58 -10.12 1.42 11.64
C GLU A 58 -9.85 2.16 10.33
N VAL A 59 -8.75 2.91 10.29
CA VAL A 59 -8.21 3.51 9.07
C VAL A 59 -7.00 2.70 8.61
N TRP A 60 -6.96 2.32 7.32
CA TRP A 60 -5.81 1.65 6.74
C TRP A 60 -4.79 2.68 6.24
N ASP A 61 -3.84 3.03 7.09
CA ASP A 61 -2.77 4.01 6.84
C ASP A 61 -1.38 3.50 7.25
N ALA A 62 -0.34 4.30 6.99
CA ALA A 62 1.04 3.95 7.31
C ALA A 62 1.25 3.65 8.80
N ILE A 63 0.59 4.38 9.70
CA ILE A 63 0.72 4.19 11.16
C ILE A 63 0.22 2.80 11.56
N LEU A 64 -0.96 2.41 11.07
CA LEU A 64 -1.51 1.09 11.36
C LEU A 64 -0.65 -0.03 10.76
N CYS A 65 -0.14 0.18 9.54
CA CYS A 65 0.69 -0.83 8.86
C CYS A 65 2.05 -1.00 9.55
N GLU A 66 2.67 0.08 10.02
CA GLU A 66 3.91 0.07 10.81
C GLU A 66 3.69 -0.57 12.19
N ALA A 67 2.60 -0.24 12.88
CA ALA A 67 2.27 -0.86 14.17
C ALA A 67 2.08 -2.39 14.06
N ARG A 68 1.64 -2.88 12.90
CA ARG A 68 1.45 -4.32 12.63
C ARG A 68 2.73 -5.03 12.17
N ASN A 69 3.75 -4.30 11.73
CA ASN A 69 5.01 -4.87 11.30
C ASN A 69 6.18 -3.91 11.66
N PRO A 70 6.84 -4.13 12.81
CA PRO A 70 7.95 -3.27 13.27
C PRO A 70 9.12 -3.15 12.28
N LEU A 71 9.32 -4.13 11.40
CA LEU A 71 10.37 -4.07 10.38
C LEU A 71 10.11 -2.98 9.33
N LEU A 72 8.85 -2.55 9.15
CA LEU A 72 8.52 -1.44 8.26
C LEU A 72 9.05 -0.11 8.78
N GLN A 73 9.14 0.08 10.10
CA GLN A 73 9.61 1.33 10.68
C GLN A 73 11.08 1.61 10.30
N GLN A 74 11.91 0.56 10.28
CA GLN A 74 13.30 0.64 9.83
C GLN A 74 13.41 0.77 8.30
N ALA A 75 12.55 0.09 7.54
CA ALA A 75 12.61 0.11 6.08
C ALA A 75 12.10 1.42 5.46
N CYS A 76 11.11 2.07 6.08
CA CYS A 76 10.42 3.21 5.50
C CYS A 76 10.92 4.59 5.96
N TRP A 77 11.60 4.65 7.09
CA TRP A 77 12.10 5.89 7.70
C TRP A 77 13.61 5.87 7.98
N GLY A 78 14.30 4.82 7.53
CA GLY A 78 15.76 4.66 7.61
C GLY A 78 16.52 5.23 6.43
#